data_AF-A0A2E1W725-F1
#
_entry.id   AF-A0A2E1W725-F1
#
_cell.length_a   1.000
_cell.length_b   1.000
_cell.length_c   1.000
_cell.angle_alpha   90.00
_cell.angle_beta   90.00
_cell.angle_gamma   90.00
#
_symmetry.space_group_name_H-M   'P 1'
#
loop_
_entity.id
_entity.type
_entity.pdbx_description
1 polymer ?
#
loop_
_entity_poly.entity_id
_entity_poly.type
_entity_poly.pdbx_seq_one_letter_code
_entity_poly.pdbx_strand_id
1 'polypeptide(L)'
;MILVFSHKKCRVKLSNLNGLSFEIIPYSKKYFDSVSALIDSCFGSGYSLSVNIHRKDKLSWCALNDANELIGFSLLKVEDKKGVFELTVVDAAYRGIGVGTSLFDRRISKAKSLGLKNIVLYHWFRPNYVKPFCALKYGFYPAEIKMNYWFKQSLSFGYACLECMQLPCVCNCIVYKLRLVLDD
;
A
#
# COMPACT_ATOMS: atom_id res chain seq x y z
N MET A 1 28.15 25.71 4.88
CA MET A 1 26.93 25.94 4.09
C MET A 1 26.07 24.68 4.14
N ILE A 2 25.10 24.63 5.05
CA ILE A 2 24.24 23.47 5.26
C ILE A 2 23.09 23.56 4.26
N LEU A 3 23.08 22.68 3.26
CA LEU A 3 21.97 22.51 2.33
C LEU A 3 20.80 21.85 3.09
N VAL A 4 19.86 22.66 3.55
CA VAL A 4 18.56 22.19 4.04
C VAL A 4 17.73 21.80 2.82
N PHE A 5 17.66 20.51 2.51
CA PHE A 5 16.73 19.99 1.51
C PHE A 5 15.30 20.12 2.05
N SER A 6 14.62 21.20 1.66
CA SER A 6 13.19 21.34 1.80
C SER A 6 12.52 20.22 0.98
N HIS A 7 11.93 19.24 1.67
CA HIS A 7 11.03 18.24 1.07
C HIS A 7 9.82 18.98 0.49
N LYS A 8 9.89 19.40 -0.78
CA LYS A 8 8.78 20.00 -1.51
C LYS A 8 7.56 19.09 -1.39
N LYS A 9 6.50 19.59 -0.73
CA LYS A 9 5.17 19.00 -0.78
C LYS A 9 4.76 18.89 -2.25
N CYS A 10 4.72 17.68 -2.77
CA CYS A 10 4.32 17.45 -4.14
C CYS A 10 2.79 17.28 -4.14
N ARG A 11 2.09 18.43 -4.20
CA ARG A 11 0.63 18.49 -4.37
C ARG A 11 0.29 18.03 -5.78
N VAL A 12 -0.29 16.84 -5.88
CA VAL A 12 -0.88 16.33 -7.11
C VAL A 12 -2.35 16.71 -7.06
N LYS A 13 -2.72 17.89 -7.58
CA LYS A 13 -4.14 18.24 -7.77
C LYS A 13 -4.66 17.50 -9.00
N LEU A 14 -5.29 16.34 -8.79
CA LEU A 14 -6.10 15.68 -9.81
C LEU A 14 -7.54 16.11 -9.58
N SER A 15 -8.01 17.12 -10.31
CA SER A 15 -9.43 17.50 -10.32
C SER A 15 -10.19 16.50 -11.19
N ASN A 16 -10.89 15.55 -10.57
CA ASN A 16 -11.85 14.70 -11.27
C ASN A 16 -13.24 15.34 -11.31
N LEU A 17 -14.11 14.79 -12.16
CA LEU A 17 -15.49 15.21 -12.46
C LEU A 17 -16.41 15.40 -11.23
N ASN A 18 -16.02 14.94 -10.04
CA ASN A 18 -16.78 15.05 -8.79
C ASN A 18 -16.26 16.14 -7.83
N GLY A 19 -15.27 16.95 -8.23
CA GLY A 19 -14.72 18.03 -7.39
C GLY A 19 -13.87 17.57 -6.18
N LEU A 20 -13.78 16.26 -5.93
CA LEU A 20 -12.91 15.69 -4.90
C LEU A 20 -11.44 15.83 -5.32
N SER A 21 -10.62 16.35 -4.40
CA SER A 21 -9.18 16.49 -4.58
C SER A 21 -8.41 15.89 -3.39
N PHE A 22 -7.14 15.57 -3.61
CA PHE A 22 -6.28 14.97 -2.59
C PHE A 22 -4.81 15.36 -2.78
N GLU A 23 -4.01 15.21 -1.73
CA GLU A 23 -2.56 15.29 -1.79
C GLU A 23 -1.88 14.04 -1.23
N ILE A 24 -0.72 13.69 -1.80
CA ILE A 24 0.10 12.58 -1.29
C ILE A 24 1.28 13.15 -0.51
N ILE A 25 1.42 12.75 0.75
CA ILE A 25 2.48 13.19 1.65
C ILE A 25 3.24 12.00 2.25
N PRO A 26 4.51 12.16 2.65
CA PRO A 26 5.18 11.17 3.48
C PRO A 26 4.40 10.91 4.77
N TYR A 27 4.36 9.66 5.21
CA TYR A 27 3.77 9.29 6.48
C TYR A 27 4.48 9.97 7.66
N SER A 28 3.71 10.29 8.70
CA SER A 28 4.24 10.74 9.99
C SER A 28 3.38 10.17 11.13
N LYS A 29 3.99 10.03 12.32
CA LYS A 29 3.36 9.37 13.48
C LYS A 29 2.00 9.94 13.88
N LYS A 30 1.75 11.23 13.63
CA LYS A 30 0.44 11.86 13.92
C LYS A 30 -0.74 11.24 13.17
N TYR A 31 -0.49 10.49 12.09
CA TYR A 31 -1.53 9.78 11.34
C TYR A 31 -1.67 8.31 11.74
N PHE A 32 -0.92 7.83 12.75
CA PHE A 32 -0.89 6.41 13.09
C PHE A 32 -2.27 5.83 13.34
N ASP A 33 -3.08 6.47 14.20
CA ASP A 33 -4.40 5.95 14.56
C ASP A 33 -5.34 5.90 13.36
N SER A 34 -5.37 6.96 12.55
CA SER A 34 -6.17 6.99 11.32
C SER A 34 -5.71 5.95 10.30
N VAL A 35 -4.39 5.72 10.18
CA VAL A 35 -3.83 4.68 9.30
C VAL A 35 -4.25 3.31 9.78
N SER A 36 -4.10 3.01 11.08
CA SER A 36 -4.51 1.73 11.66
C SER A 36 -6.00 1.47 11.46
N ALA A 37 -6.85 2.47 11.71
CA ALA A 37 -8.29 2.38 11.48
C ALA A 37 -8.63 2.13 10.00
N LEU A 38 -7.98 2.82 9.07
CA LEU A 38 -8.19 2.62 7.63
C LEU A 38 -7.71 1.24 7.15
N ILE A 39 -6.63 0.72 7.73
CA ILE A 39 -6.15 -0.63 7.44
C ILE A 39 -7.17 -1.66 7.92
N ASP A 40 -7.63 -1.52 9.15
CA ASP A 40 -8.58 -2.46 9.76
C ASP A 40 -9.94 -2.44 9.06
N SER A 41 -10.41 -1.29 8.59
CA SER A 41 -11.63 -1.21 7.77
C SER A 41 -11.50 -1.93 6.42
N CYS A 42 -10.28 -2.12 5.91
CA CYS A 42 -10.02 -2.77 4.63
C CYS A 42 -9.70 -4.28 4.73
N PHE A 43 -9.22 -4.75 5.89
CA PHE A 43 -8.71 -6.12 6.08
C PHE A 43 -9.32 -6.88 7.26
N GLY A 44 -9.88 -6.18 8.25
CA GLY A 44 -10.46 -6.74 9.46
C GLY A 44 -9.87 -6.10 10.71
N SER A 45 -10.69 -5.93 11.74
CA SER A 45 -10.27 -5.36 13.03
C SER A 45 -9.07 -6.11 13.58
N GLY A 46 -8.00 -5.39 13.93
CA GLY A 46 -6.76 -5.94 14.47
C GLY A 46 -5.72 -6.38 13.43
N TYR A 47 -6.02 -6.32 12.12
CA TYR A 47 -5.01 -6.61 11.09
C TYR A 47 -3.82 -5.64 11.17
N SER A 48 -4.09 -4.36 11.44
CA SER A 48 -3.10 -3.29 11.61
C SER A 48 -2.03 -3.62 12.63
N LEU A 49 -2.35 -4.38 13.69
CA LEU A 49 -1.41 -4.83 14.72
C LEU A 49 -0.32 -5.76 14.15
N SER A 50 -0.63 -6.46 13.05
CA SER A 50 0.33 -7.32 12.36
C SER A 50 1.30 -6.55 11.46
N VAL A 51 1.03 -5.27 11.18
CA VAL A 51 1.81 -4.42 10.30
C VAL A 51 2.64 -3.45 11.13
N ASN A 52 3.92 -3.76 11.34
CA ASN A 52 4.83 -2.79 11.94
C ASN A 52 5.19 -1.70 10.91
N ILE A 53 4.46 -0.59 10.91
CA ILE A 53 4.64 0.55 9.98
C ILE A 53 5.95 1.30 10.24
N HIS A 54 6.43 1.30 11.49
CA HIS A 54 7.56 2.12 11.94
C HIS A 54 8.93 1.47 11.78
N ARG A 55 9.02 0.30 11.14
CA ARG A 55 10.33 -0.33 10.90
C ARG A 55 11.19 0.56 10.01
N LYS A 56 12.50 0.56 10.26
CA LYS A 56 13.48 1.39 9.53
C LYS A 56 13.59 1.06 8.04
N ASP A 57 13.26 -0.18 7.66
CA ASP A 57 13.26 -0.67 6.28
C ASP A 57 11.96 -0.34 5.52
N LYS A 58 11.05 0.44 6.13
CA LYS A 58 9.76 0.80 5.56
C LYS A 58 9.67 2.28 5.22
N LEU A 59 9.07 2.54 4.07
CA LEU A 59 8.79 3.86 3.52
C LEU A 59 7.28 3.91 3.22
N SER A 60 6.61 4.94 3.73
CA SER A 60 5.16 5.03 3.63
C SER A 60 4.67 6.43 3.29
N TRP A 61 3.49 6.46 2.68
CA TRP A 61 2.82 7.67 2.23
C TRP A 61 1.36 7.63 2.60
N CYS A 62 0.84 8.81 2.94
CA CYS A 62 -0.57 9.06 3.19
C CYS A 62 -1.17 9.82 2.00
N ALA A 63 -2.44 9.57 1.70
CA ALA A 63 -3.27 10.44 0.89
C ALA A 63 -4.22 11.20 1.81
N LEU A 64 -4.29 12.52 1.67
CA LEU A 64 -5.19 13.38 2.43
C LEU A 64 -6.17 14.09 1.49
N ASN A 65 -7.41 14.26 1.91
CA ASN A 65 -8.37 15.13 1.21
C ASN A 65 -8.13 16.61 1.54
N ASP A 66 -8.96 17.50 0.99
CA ASP A 66 -8.88 18.95 1.23
C ASP A 66 -9.15 19.36 2.69
N ALA A 67 -9.84 18.51 3.47
CA ALA A 67 -10.06 18.68 4.90
C ALA A 67 -8.89 18.14 5.76
N ASN A 68 -7.79 17.69 5.14
CA ASN A 68 -6.64 17.01 5.77
C ASN A 68 -6.97 15.67 6.43
N GLU A 69 -8.08 15.03 6.06
CA GLU A 69 -8.46 13.72 6.55
C GLU A 69 -7.71 12.63 5.76
N LEU A 70 -7.31 11.56 6.46
CA LEU A 70 -6.61 10.44 5.83
C LEU A 70 -7.58 9.59 5.01
N ILE A 71 -7.35 9.52 3.70
CA ILE A 71 -8.20 8.77 2.76
C ILE A 71 -7.47 7.64 2.06
N GLY A 72 -6.15 7.51 2.28
CA GLY A 72 -5.35 6.46 1.69
C GLY A 72 -3.99 6.31 2.36
N PHE A 73 -3.43 5.11 2.26
CA PHE A 73 -2.12 4.80 2.80
C PHE A 73 -1.42 3.75 1.95
N SER A 74 -0.11 3.85 1.80
CA SER A 74 0.69 2.83 1.14
C SER A 74 2.04 2.63 1.80
N LEU A 75 2.56 1.41 1.66
CA LEU A 75 3.78 0.94 2.28
C LEU A 75 4.67 0.25 1.26
N LEU A 76 5.94 0.67 1.24
CA LEU A 76 7.06 0.01 0.58
C LEU A 76 8.03 -0.47 1.66
N LYS A 77 8.33 -1.76 1.68
CA LYS A 77 9.39 -2.34 2.50
C LYS A 77 10.60 -2.67 1.60
N VAL A 78 11.80 -2.49 2.11
CA VAL A 78 13.04 -2.82 1.40
C VAL A 78 13.74 -3.99 2.12
N GLU A 79 13.90 -5.11 1.42
CA GLU A 79 14.56 -6.32 1.94
C GLU A 79 15.59 -6.82 0.94
N ASP A 80 16.86 -6.93 1.34
CA ASP A 80 17.94 -7.50 0.51
C ASP A 80 17.97 -6.98 -0.94
N LYS A 81 17.89 -5.65 -1.11
CA LYS A 81 17.84 -4.95 -2.41
C LYS A 81 16.59 -5.25 -3.26
N LYS A 82 15.54 -5.79 -2.65
CA LYS A 82 14.22 -6.01 -3.24
C LYS A 82 13.21 -5.06 -2.60
N GLY A 83 12.24 -4.59 -3.37
CA GLY A 83 11.10 -3.84 -2.87
C GLY A 83 9.91 -4.76 -2.64
N VAL A 84 9.23 -4.61 -1.52
CA VAL A 84 7.95 -5.29 -1.23
C VAL A 84 6.88 -4.23 -1.09
N PHE A 85 5.92 -4.25 -2.01
CA PHE A 85 4.74 -3.40 -2.01
C PHE A 85 3.71 -4.02 -1.07
N GLU A 86 3.95 -3.90 0.22
CA GLU A 86 3.28 -4.65 1.29
C GLU A 86 1.81 -4.24 1.46
N LEU A 87 1.49 -2.95 1.34
CA LEU A 87 0.15 -2.46 1.63
C LEU A 87 -0.26 -1.28 0.74
N THR A 88 -1.51 -1.27 0.31
CA THR A 88 -2.18 -0.10 -0.28
C THR A 88 -3.65 -0.16 0.10
N VAL A 89 -4.10 0.86 0.81
CA VAL A 89 -5.50 1.02 1.23
C VAL A 89 -6.00 2.38 0.78
N VAL A 90 -7.26 2.41 0.37
CA VAL A 90 -7.98 3.61 -0.02
C VAL A 90 -9.38 3.50 0.56
N ASP A 91 -9.79 4.56 1.23
CA ASP A 91 -11.14 4.72 1.74
C ASP A 91 -12.16 4.46 0.61
N ALA A 92 -13.20 3.69 0.91
CA ALA A 92 -14.20 3.28 -0.08
C ALA A 92 -14.85 4.48 -0.80
N ALA A 93 -15.11 5.58 -0.10
CA ALA A 93 -15.70 6.80 -0.65
C ALA A 93 -14.76 7.55 -1.61
N TYR A 94 -13.47 7.28 -1.55
CA TYR A 94 -12.42 7.91 -2.36
C TYR A 94 -11.81 6.95 -3.40
N ARG A 95 -12.46 5.82 -3.68
CA ARG A 95 -12.05 4.92 -4.77
C ARG A 95 -12.48 5.47 -6.13
N GLY A 96 -11.83 4.99 -7.19
CA GLY A 96 -12.14 5.40 -8.57
C GLY A 96 -11.59 6.77 -8.99
N ILE A 97 -11.08 7.60 -8.05
CA ILE A 97 -10.55 8.94 -8.37
C ILE A 97 -9.02 9.01 -8.52
N GLY A 98 -8.33 7.87 -8.48
CA GLY A 98 -6.88 7.79 -8.71
C GLY A 98 -5.98 7.80 -7.46
N VAL A 99 -6.52 7.91 -6.24
CA VAL A 99 -5.74 7.88 -4.98
C VAL A 99 -4.77 6.70 -4.91
N GLY A 100 -5.29 5.49 -5.17
CA GLY A 100 -4.49 4.27 -5.15
C GLY A 100 -3.36 4.28 -6.18
N THR A 101 -3.61 4.80 -7.39
CA THR A 101 -2.61 4.90 -8.46
C THR A 101 -1.52 5.88 -8.05
N SER A 102 -1.88 7.06 -7.54
CA SER A 102 -0.90 8.06 -7.10
C SER A 102 -0.03 7.57 -5.93
N LEU A 103 -0.61 6.81 -5.00
CA LEU A 103 0.17 6.13 -3.94
C LEU A 103 1.11 5.08 -4.53
N PHE A 104 0.64 4.31 -5.51
CA PHE A 104 1.45 3.32 -6.22
C PHE A 104 2.64 3.96 -6.95
N ASP A 105 2.42 5.08 -7.64
CA ASP A 105 3.44 5.87 -8.33
C ASP A 105 4.55 6.33 -7.39
N ARG A 106 4.20 6.77 -6.16
CA ARG A 106 5.21 7.14 -5.16
C ARG A 106 6.12 5.98 -4.82
N ARG A 107 5.54 4.78 -4.65
CA ARG A 107 6.34 3.58 -4.34
C ARG A 107 7.22 3.18 -5.51
N ILE A 108 6.72 3.23 -6.76
CA ILE A 108 7.53 2.95 -7.96
C ILE A 108 8.68 3.94 -8.10
N SER A 109 8.37 5.24 -7.99
CA SER A 109 9.37 6.30 -8.09
C SER A 109 10.44 6.16 -7.01
N LYS A 110 10.02 5.86 -5.78
CA LYS A 110 10.95 5.64 -4.66
C LYS A 110 11.78 4.38 -4.88
N ALA A 111 11.19 3.28 -5.33
CA ALA A 111 11.92 2.05 -5.64
C ALA A 111 12.99 2.26 -6.72
N LYS A 112 12.66 2.99 -7.80
CA LYS A 112 13.63 3.40 -8.84
C LYS A 112 14.78 4.22 -8.24
N SER A 113 14.47 5.24 -7.42
CA SER A 113 15.49 6.09 -6.78
C SER A 113 16.42 5.35 -5.82
N LEU A 114 15.99 4.18 -5.32
CA LEU A 114 16.78 3.30 -4.46
C LEU A 114 17.54 2.22 -5.24
N GLY A 115 17.43 2.21 -6.58
CA GLY A 115 18.06 1.19 -7.44
C GLY A 115 17.47 -0.21 -7.25
N LEU A 116 16.23 -0.33 -6.78
CA LEU A 116 15.60 -1.63 -6.58
C LEU A 116 15.19 -2.22 -7.93
N LYS A 117 15.80 -3.34 -8.31
CA LYS A 117 15.52 -4.03 -9.59
C LYS A 117 14.34 -4.99 -9.51
N ASN A 118 14.07 -5.54 -8.34
CA ASN A 118 13.04 -6.57 -8.15
C ASN A 118 11.99 -6.07 -7.16
N ILE A 119 10.74 -6.00 -7.60
CA ILE A 119 9.62 -5.62 -6.77
C ILE A 119 8.63 -6.78 -6.67
N VAL A 120 8.16 -7.04 -5.47
CA VAL A 120 7.14 -8.05 -5.16
C VAL A 120 5.90 -7.35 -4.61
N LEU A 121 4.73 -7.79 -5.05
CA LEU A 121 3.43 -7.33 -4.55
C LEU A 121 2.60 -8.55 -4.14
N TYR A 122 2.03 -8.49 -2.95
CA TYR A 122 1.13 -9.51 -2.44
C TYR A 122 -0.31 -9.07 -2.71
N HIS A 123 -0.98 -9.74 -3.63
CA HIS A 123 -2.38 -9.49 -3.94
C HIS A 123 -3.24 -10.51 -3.21
N TRP A 124 -4.11 -10.02 -2.34
CA TRP A 124 -5.10 -10.86 -1.71
C TRP A 124 -6.11 -11.36 -2.74
N PHE A 125 -6.26 -12.69 -2.85
CA PHE A 125 -7.31 -13.26 -3.67
C PHE A 125 -8.68 -12.92 -3.06
N ARG A 126 -9.44 -12.12 -3.81
CA ARG A 126 -10.82 -11.76 -3.52
C ARG A 126 -11.66 -12.16 -4.74
N PRO A 127 -12.77 -12.91 -4.58
CA PRO A 127 -13.62 -13.30 -5.72
C PRO A 127 -14.06 -12.10 -6.57
N ASN A 128 -14.36 -10.97 -5.92
CA ASN A 128 -14.81 -9.75 -6.58
C ASN A 128 -13.67 -8.81 -7.03
N TYR A 129 -12.41 -9.10 -6.64
CA TYR A 129 -11.24 -8.30 -7.01
C TYR A 129 -10.08 -9.21 -7.42
N VAL A 130 -10.28 -9.93 -8.53
CA VAL A 130 -9.39 -10.99 -9.01
C VAL A 130 -8.01 -10.45 -9.47
N LYS A 131 -7.93 -9.16 -9.83
CA LYS A 131 -6.72 -8.53 -10.38
C LYS A 131 -6.08 -7.52 -9.40
N PRO A 132 -4.75 -7.36 -9.42
CA PRO A 132 -4.02 -6.49 -8.50
C PRO A 132 -4.10 -5.02 -8.95
N PHE A 133 -5.24 -4.37 -8.70
CA PHE A 133 -5.45 -2.93 -8.95
C PHE A 133 -4.74 -2.42 -10.23
N CYS A 134 -3.86 -1.43 -10.14
CA CYS A 134 -3.11 -0.86 -11.25
C CYS A 134 -1.78 -1.59 -11.53
N ALA A 135 -1.38 -2.60 -10.73
CA ALA A 135 -0.04 -3.19 -10.79
C ALA A 135 0.28 -3.77 -12.17
N LEU A 136 -0.70 -4.41 -12.82
CA LEU A 136 -0.53 -4.96 -14.18
C LEU A 136 -0.13 -3.88 -15.20
N LYS A 137 -0.59 -2.63 -15.03
CA LYS A 137 -0.24 -1.50 -15.91
C LYS A 137 1.24 -1.11 -15.81
N TYR A 138 1.89 -1.42 -14.69
CA TYR A 138 3.33 -1.22 -14.48
C TYR A 138 4.16 -2.43 -14.91
N GLY A 139 3.56 -3.46 -15.51
CA GLY A 139 4.25 -4.66 -15.95
C GLY A 139 4.46 -5.71 -14.87
N PHE A 140 3.73 -5.63 -13.74
CA PHE A 140 3.71 -6.74 -12.79
C PHE A 140 3.06 -7.96 -13.44
N TYR A 141 3.66 -9.13 -13.23
CA TYR A 141 3.13 -10.42 -13.69
C TYR A 141 2.90 -11.37 -12.51
N PRO A 142 1.87 -12.23 -12.55
CA PRO A 142 1.65 -13.22 -11.52
C PRO A 142 2.77 -14.25 -11.55
N ALA A 143 3.33 -14.59 -10.39
CA ALA A 143 4.47 -15.49 -10.29
C ALA A 143 4.20 -16.75 -9.46
N GLU A 144 3.38 -16.64 -8.42
CA GLU A 144 3.05 -17.77 -7.53
C GLU A 144 1.70 -17.51 -6.83
N ILE A 145 1.06 -18.59 -6.37
CA ILE A 145 -0.10 -18.55 -5.47
C ILE A 145 0.34 -19.16 -4.14
N LYS A 146 0.18 -18.40 -3.06
CA LYS A 146 0.42 -18.85 -1.68
C LYS A 146 -0.92 -19.20 -1.04
N MET A 147 -1.10 -20.48 -0.75
CA MET A 147 -2.30 -20.99 -0.08
C MET A 147 -2.29 -20.57 1.40
N ASN A 148 -3.46 -20.23 1.95
CA ASN A 148 -3.63 -19.92 3.38
C ASN A 148 -2.62 -18.88 3.89
N TYR A 149 -2.34 -17.84 3.10
CA TYR A 149 -1.18 -16.97 3.28
C TYR A 149 -1.15 -16.29 4.65
N TRP A 150 -2.32 -15.90 5.16
CA TRP A 150 -2.48 -15.23 6.46
C TRP A 150 -2.84 -16.17 7.61
N PHE A 151 -2.83 -17.49 7.42
CA PHE A 151 -3.27 -18.45 8.45
C PHE A 151 -2.54 -18.25 9.78
N LYS A 152 -1.20 -18.30 9.77
CA LYS A 152 -0.40 -18.12 10.99
C LYS A 152 -0.54 -16.71 11.56
N GLN A 153 -0.56 -15.69 10.71
CA GLN A 153 -0.65 -14.30 11.14
C GLN A 153 -2.00 -14.02 11.82
N SER A 154 -3.11 -14.44 11.21
CA SER A 154 -4.45 -14.28 11.80
C SER A 154 -4.58 -14.97 13.16
N LEU A 155 -4.00 -16.17 13.35
CA LEU A 155 -3.95 -16.82 14.66
C LEU A 155 -3.15 -16.02 15.69
N SER A 156 -1.96 -15.53 15.32
CA SER A 156 -1.10 -14.80 16.25
C SER A 156 -1.68 -13.45 16.68
N PHE A 157 -2.40 -12.78 15.78
CA PHE A 157 -2.95 -11.43 16.02
C PHE A 157 -4.46 -11.43 16.31
N GLY A 158 -5.12 -12.58 16.23
CA GLY A 158 -6.54 -12.74 16.58
C GLY A 158 -7.53 -12.01 15.66
N TYR A 159 -7.14 -11.63 14.44
CA TYR A 159 -8.05 -10.91 13.54
C TYR A 159 -8.89 -11.85 12.67
N ALA A 160 -10.18 -11.54 12.54
CA ALA A 160 -11.07 -12.16 11.57
C ALA A 160 -10.96 -11.45 10.22
N CYS A 161 -10.62 -12.20 9.20
CA CYS A 161 -10.40 -11.70 7.85
C CYS A 161 -11.72 -11.32 7.17
N LEU A 162 -11.84 -10.10 6.61
CA LEU A 162 -13.13 -9.60 6.07
C LEU A 162 -13.67 -10.34 4.83
N GLU A 163 -12.84 -11.11 4.11
CA GLU A 163 -13.34 -11.81 2.92
C GLU A 163 -13.77 -13.25 3.22
N CYS A 164 -13.03 -13.99 4.06
CA CYS A 164 -13.41 -15.36 4.42
C CYS A 164 -14.19 -15.46 5.73
N MET A 165 -14.19 -14.41 6.56
CA MET A 165 -14.86 -14.34 7.86
C MET A 165 -14.45 -15.49 8.81
N GLN A 166 -13.21 -15.96 8.71
CA GLN A 166 -12.67 -17.08 9.48
C GLN A 166 -11.41 -16.67 10.28
N LEU A 167 -11.20 -17.38 11.39
CA LEU A 167 -9.98 -17.38 12.20
C LEU A 167 -9.62 -18.85 12.48
N PRO A 168 -8.53 -19.39 11.90
CA PRO A 168 -7.55 -18.74 11.02
C PRO A 168 -8.12 -18.32 9.66
N CYS A 169 -7.50 -17.31 9.06
CA CYS A 169 -7.72 -16.94 7.67
C CYS A 169 -7.23 -18.06 6.73
N VAL A 170 -8.10 -18.47 5.80
CA VAL A 170 -7.82 -19.49 4.77
C VAL A 170 -7.70 -18.89 3.36
N CYS A 171 -7.59 -17.57 3.25
CA CYS A 171 -7.47 -16.92 1.96
C CYS A 171 -6.12 -17.18 1.29
N ASN A 172 -6.16 -17.27 -0.03
CA ASN A 172 -4.98 -17.37 -0.87
C ASN A 172 -4.43 -15.97 -1.21
N CYS A 173 -3.14 -15.90 -1.48
CA CYS A 173 -2.47 -14.70 -1.97
C CYS A 173 -1.80 -14.99 -3.31
N ILE A 174 -2.06 -14.16 -4.31
CA ILE A 174 -1.32 -14.20 -5.57
C ILE A 174 -0.14 -13.22 -5.44
N VAL A 175 1.06 -13.73 -5.64
CA VAL A 175 2.27 -12.90 -5.61
C VAL A 175 2.59 -12.46 -7.02
N TYR A 176 2.70 -11.14 -7.18
CA TYR A 176 3.09 -10.49 -8.41
C TYR A 176 4.53 -10.02 -8.32
N LYS A 177 5.27 -10.14 -9.42
CA LYS A 177 6.66 -9.69 -9.54
C LYS A 177 6.79 -8.66 -10.64
N LEU A 178 7.69 -7.71 -10.45
CA LEU A 178 8.13 -6.74 -11.44
C LEU A 178 9.65 -6.67 -11.44
N ARG A 179 10.24 -6.72 -12.63
CA ARG A 179 11.63 -6.36 -12.85
C ARG A 179 11.67 -4.92 -13.36
N LEU A 180 12.10 -3.99 -12.50
CA LEU A 180 12.24 -2.59 -12.88
C LEU A 180 13.45 -2.42 -13.80
N VAL A 181 13.21 -1.75 -14.93
CA VAL A 181 14.28 -1.15 -15.72
C VAL A 181 14.66 0.15 -15.00
N LEU A 182 15.94 0.27 -14.67
CA LEU A 182 16.50 1.49 -14.11
C LEU A 182 16.96 2.35 -15.27
N ASP A 183 16.70 3.65 -15.19
CA ASP A 183 17.21 4.61 -16.15
C ASP A 183 18.70 4.79 -15.80
N ASP A 184 19.60 4.40 -16.71
CA ASP A 184 21.06 4.47 -16.55
C ASP A 184 21.58 5.92 -16.52
#